data_AF-A0A0P9DCI7-F1
#
_entry.id   AF-A0A0P9DCI7-F1
#
_cell.length_a   1.000
_cell.length_b   1.000
_cell.length_c   1.000
_cell.angle_alpha   90.00
_cell.angle_beta   90.00
_cell.angle_gamma   90.00
#
_symmetry.space_group_name_H-M   'P 1'
#
loop_
_entity.id
_entity.type
_entity.pdbx_description
1 polymer ?
#
loop_
_entity_poly.entity_id
_entity_poly.type
_entity_poly.pdbx_seq_one_letter_code
_entity_poly.pdbx_strand_id
1 'polypeptide(L)'
;MAGAQMRAGGVGGSLESVRKLIAPYGQLIDETFESAPMRAFMAWLGAQSGPPPDEIASGDHFGWYAMMHQSGAKHPKGGSGMLTQAMARSLEAAGGKVVLGAPVRRILVKGGVAEGVETEDGVRYTAPLVISNAHVWTTLLDLVGDEHLAPGFVQRVRNIRVGNGFGMTVRCAAEELPDYAGAPSGGRPHESHHGLQMLCPSVGYLRNA
;
A
#
# COMPACT_ATOMS: atom_id res chain seq x y z
N MET A 1 15.77 24.99 -1.28
CA MET A 1 16.74 24.74 -2.37
C MET A 1 16.67 23.27 -2.77
N ALA A 2 15.57 22.85 -3.40
CA ALA A 2 15.36 21.50 -3.90
C ALA A 2 15.28 21.57 -5.42
N GLY A 3 16.43 21.84 -6.04
CA GLY A 3 16.61 21.81 -7.47
C GLY A 3 17.72 20.81 -7.75
N ALA A 4 17.36 19.57 -8.00
CA ALA A 4 18.30 18.56 -8.48
C ALA A 4 17.56 17.53 -9.35
N GLN A 5 17.67 17.75 -10.65
CA GLN A 5 17.81 16.73 -11.69
C GLN A 5 16.56 15.97 -12.15
N MET A 6 15.63 16.70 -12.79
CA MET A 6 15.05 16.16 -14.03
C MET A 6 16.12 16.26 -15.12
N ARG A 7 16.86 15.18 -15.36
CA ARG A 7 17.75 15.10 -16.52
C ARG A 7 16.92 15.04 -17.80
N ALA A 8 17.33 15.82 -18.78
CA ALA A 8 16.73 15.95 -20.09
C ALA A 8 16.53 14.58 -20.77
N GLY A 9 15.28 14.20 -21.00
CA GLY A 9 14.92 13.07 -21.85
C GLY A 9 14.49 13.58 -23.23
N GLY A 10 15.30 13.32 -24.26
CA GLY A 10 14.83 13.40 -25.65
C GLY A 10 13.72 12.39 -25.93
N VAL A 11 13.17 12.37 -27.15
CA VAL A 11 12.05 11.49 -27.55
C VAL A 11 12.30 10.00 -27.19
N GLY A 12 13.56 9.54 -27.23
CA GLY A 12 13.94 8.18 -26.78
C GLY A 12 13.86 7.94 -25.26
N GLY A 13 14.08 8.97 -24.43
CA GLY A 13 13.88 8.90 -22.97
C GLY A 13 12.40 8.86 -22.59
N SER A 14 11.54 9.47 -23.41
CA SER A 14 10.08 9.42 -23.24
C SER A 14 9.52 8.02 -23.56
N LEU A 15 9.93 7.43 -24.69
CA LEU A 15 9.50 6.07 -25.08
C LEU A 15 10.00 5.00 -24.11
N GLU A 16 11.25 5.09 -23.64
CA GLU A 16 11.78 4.13 -22.65
C GLU A 16 11.09 4.28 -21.29
N SER A 17 10.72 5.50 -20.90
CA SER A 17 9.94 5.71 -19.67
C SER A 17 8.54 5.11 -19.78
N VAL A 18 7.88 5.30 -20.92
CA VAL A 18 6.59 4.66 -21.20
C VAL A 18 6.71 3.13 -21.22
N ARG A 19 7.77 2.59 -21.85
CA ARG A 19 8.06 1.15 -21.85
C ARG A 19 8.18 0.61 -20.43
N LYS A 20 8.96 1.28 -19.58
CA LYS A 20 9.14 0.88 -18.18
C LYS A 20 7.85 0.92 -17.39
N LEU A 21 6.97 1.90 -17.62
CA LEU A 21 5.69 1.96 -16.94
C LEU A 21 4.74 0.82 -17.33
N ILE A 22 4.75 0.42 -18.61
CA ILE A 22 3.84 -0.61 -19.13
C ILE A 22 4.40 -2.04 -18.92
N ALA A 23 5.71 -2.20 -18.80
CA ALA A 23 6.34 -3.49 -18.59
C ALA A 23 5.97 -4.10 -17.21
N PRO A 24 5.93 -5.44 -17.10
CA PRO A 24 5.87 -6.10 -15.80
C PRO A 24 7.12 -5.76 -14.96
N TYR A 25 6.93 -5.51 -13.66
CA TYR A 25 8.07 -5.17 -12.80
C TYR A 25 9.09 -6.30 -12.69
N GLY A 26 8.68 -7.56 -12.80
CA GLY A 26 9.58 -8.72 -12.81
C GLY A 26 10.58 -8.66 -13.96
N GLN A 27 10.13 -8.24 -15.15
CA GLN A 27 11.02 -8.04 -16.30
C GLN A 27 12.03 -6.92 -16.02
N LEU A 28 11.59 -5.80 -15.45
CA LEU A 28 12.49 -4.68 -15.15
C LEU A 28 13.56 -5.05 -14.11
N ILE A 29 13.18 -5.87 -13.12
CA ILE A 29 14.11 -6.43 -12.14
C ILE A 29 15.15 -7.31 -12.84
N ASP A 30 14.70 -8.17 -13.76
CA ASP A 30 15.57 -9.05 -14.53
C ASP A 30 16.53 -8.29 -15.45
N GLU A 31 16.13 -7.14 -15.98
CA GLU A 31 16.98 -6.26 -16.79
C GLU A 31 17.97 -5.46 -15.93
N THR A 32 17.63 -5.18 -14.67
CA THR A 32 18.41 -4.27 -13.80
C THR A 32 19.47 -4.98 -12.96
N PHE A 33 19.21 -6.20 -12.49
CA PHE A 33 20.08 -6.89 -11.53
C PHE A 33 20.65 -8.19 -12.07
N GLU A 34 21.92 -8.48 -11.82
CA GLU A 34 22.52 -9.78 -12.16
C GLU A 34 22.37 -10.81 -11.03
N SER A 35 22.39 -10.35 -9.78
CA SER A 35 22.35 -11.19 -8.58
C SER A 35 20.97 -11.82 -8.37
N ALA A 36 20.90 -13.16 -8.36
CA ALA A 36 19.67 -13.90 -8.11
C ALA A 36 19.00 -13.58 -6.76
N PRO A 37 19.75 -13.47 -5.63
CA PRO A 37 19.19 -12.98 -4.37
C PRO A 37 18.60 -11.57 -4.46
N MET A 38 19.24 -10.67 -5.21
CA MET A 38 18.74 -9.30 -5.38
C MET A 38 17.44 -9.28 -6.20
N ARG A 39 17.35 -10.08 -7.27
CA ARG A 39 16.12 -10.25 -8.04
C ARG A 39 14.98 -10.76 -7.15
N ALA A 40 15.25 -11.76 -6.31
CA ALA A 40 14.26 -12.30 -5.38
C ALA A 40 13.78 -11.24 -4.37
N PHE A 41 14.72 -10.48 -3.79
CA PHE A 41 14.39 -9.41 -2.86
C PHE A 41 13.53 -8.33 -3.49
N MET A 42 13.93 -7.82 -4.67
CA MET A 42 13.18 -6.78 -5.37
C MET A 42 11.82 -7.27 -5.85
N ALA A 43 11.70 -8.55 -6.26
CA ALA A 43 10.43 -9.12 -6.66
C ALA A 43 9.47 -9.22 -5.48
N TRP A 44 9.96 -9.65 -4.30
CA TRP A 44 9.16 -9.68 -3.08
C TRP A 44 8.73 -8.27 -2.65
N LEU A 45 9.63 -7.29 -2.73
CA LEU A 45 9.30 -5.90 -2.47
C LEU A 45 8.18 -5.44 -3.42
N GLY A 46 8.33 -5.61 -4.74
CA GLY A 46 7.30 -5.26 -5.72
C GLY A 46 5.93 -5.92 -5.44
N ALA A 47 5.94 -7.18 -5.03
CA ALA A 47 4.73 -7.95 -4.73
C ALA A 47 3.97 -7.45 -3.49
N GLN A 48 4.62 -6.74 -2.55
CA GLN A 48 3.93 -6.19 -1.36
C GLN A 48 2.80 -5.22 -1.72
N SER A 49 2.85 -4.61 -2.90
CA SER A 49 1.84 -3.67 -3.39
C SER A 49 0.64 -4.37 -4.06
N GLY A 50 0.62 -5.70 -4.13
CA GLY A 50 -0.52 -6.51 -4.56
C GLY A 50 -0.34 -7.29 -5.87
N PRO A 51 0.16 -6.71 -6.98
CA PRO A 51 0.24 -7.44 -8.24
C PRO A 51 1.43 -8.41 -8.29
N PRO A 52 1.28 -9.55 -8.98
CA PRO A 52 2.38 -10.48 -9.19
C PRO A 52 3.43 -9.91 -10.16
N PRO A 53 4.68 -10.43 -10.17
CA PRO A 53 5.78 -9.88 -10.97
C PRO A 53 5.59 -9.85 -12.48
N ASP A 54 4.67 -10.65 -12.99
CA ASP A 54 4.30 -10.78 -14.40
C ASP A 54 3.11 -9.90 -14.79
N GLU A 55 2.49 -9.19 -13.85
CA GLU A 55 1.37 -8.30 -14.13
C GLU A 55 1.80 -7.16 -15.07
N ILE A 56 1.05 -6.92 -16.14
CA ILE A 56 1.32 -5.81 -17.06
C ILE A 56 1.04 -4.45 -16.39
N ALA A 57 1.67 -3.40 -16.88
CA ALA A 57 1.51 -2.03 -16.37
C ALA A 57 1.78 -1.90 -14.87
N SER A 58 2.77 -2.65 -14.38
CA SER A 58 3.15 -2.72 -12.96
C SER A 58 4.56 -2.21 -12.69
N GLY A 59 5.28 -1.70 -13.69
CA GLY A 59 6.69 -1.34 -13.55
C GLY A 59 6.99 -0.25 -12.52
N ASP A 60 6.01 0.59 -12.20
CA ASP A 60 6.09 1.58 -11.11
C ASP A 60 6.25 0.95 -9.72
N HIS A 61 5.79 -0.30 -9.54
CA HIS A 61 5.90 -1.05 -8.28
C HIS A 61 7.36 -1.35 -7.93
N PHE A 62 8.21 -1.53 -8.95
CA PHE A 62 9.66 -1.58 -8.77
C PHE A 62 10.25 -0.20 -8.44
N GLY A 63 9.80 0.85 -9.15
CA GLY A 63 10.29 2.22 -8.98
C GLY A 63 10.08 2.81 -7.58
N TRP A 64 8.99 2.43 -6.90
CA TRP A 64 8.68 2.87 -5.53
C TRP A 64 9.82 2.61 -4.53
N TYR A 65 10.54 1.49 -4.67
CA TYR A 65 11.62 1.14 -3.76
C TYR A 65 12.90 1.94 -3.99
N ALA A 66 13.13 2.41 -5.21
CA ALA A 66 14.20 3.38 -5.47
C ALA A 66 13.94 4.70 -4.71
N MET A 67 12.67 5.13 -4.63
CA MET A 67 12.29 6.30 -3.83
C MET A 67 12.46 6.04 -2.33
N MET A 68 12.08 4.87 -1.83
CA MET A 68 12.30 4.50 -0.42
C MET A 68 13.79 4.48 -0.05
N HIS A 69 14.66 4.00 -0.95
CA HIS A 69 16.10 4.01 -0.76
C HIS A 69 16.65 5.44 -0.62
N GLN A 70 16.18 6.39 -1.44
CA GLN A 70 16.64 7.78 -1.39
C GLN A 70 16.09 8.54 -0.18
N SER A 71 14.83 8.31 0.19
CA SER A 71 14.16 9.04 1.27
C SER A 71 14.43 8.45 2.66
N GLY A 72 14.85 7.19 2.71
CA GLY A 72 15.02 6.40 3.93
C GLY A 72 13.69 5.88 4.49
N ALA A 73 13.72 4.68 5.06
CA ALA A 73 12.60 4.16 5.84
C ALA A 73 12.48 4.91 7.17
N LYS A 74 11.26 5.29 7.55
CA LYS A 74 10.97 6.03 8.79
C LYS A 74 9.89 5.32 9.57
N HIS A 75 10.07 5.21 10.88
CA HIS A 75 9.09 4.61 11.78
C HIS A 75 8.58 5.65 12.78
N PRO A 76 7.26 5.72 13.02
CA PRO A 76 6.74 6.56 14.09
C PRO A 76 7.30 6.10 15.44
N LYS A 77 7.75 7.06 16.26
CA LYS A 77 8.16 6.80 17.63
C LYS A 77 6.98 6.24 18.42
N GLY A 78 7.17 5.09 19.07
CA GLY A 78 6.13 4.38 19.82
C GLY A 78 5.33 3.36 19.00
N GLY A 79 5.74 3.07 17.76
CA GLY A 79 5.15 2.01 16.93
C GLY A 79 4.22 2.54 15.82
N SER A 80 3.84 1.67 14.89
CA SER A 80 3.13 2.04 13.66
C SER A 80 1.80 2.78 13.90
N GLY A 81 1.08 2.45 14.97
CA GLY A 81 -0.18 3.12 15.33
C GLY A 81 -0.02 4.58 15.74
N MET A 82 1.18 5.06 16.07
CA MET A 82 1.35 6.42 16.61
C MET A 82 1.11 7.52 15.58
N LEU A 83 1.25 7.23 14.28
CA LEU A 83 0.91 8.19 13.23
C LEU A 83 -0.59 8.50 13.22
N THR A 84 -1.44 7.47 13.23
CA THR A 84 -2.90 7.66 13.22
C THR A 84 -3.38 8.33 14.51
N GLN A 85 -2.77 8.00 15.65
CA GLN A 85 -3.04 8.68 16.92
C GLN A 85 -2.66 10.17 16.88
N ALA A 86 -1.54 10.53 16.23
CA ALA A 86 -1.15 11.93 16.05
C ALA A 86 -2.12 12.68 15.14
N MET A 87 -2.58 12.05 14.06
CA MET A 87 -3.59 12.61 13.16
C MET A 87 -4.92 12.85 13.89
N ALA A 88 -5.39 11.89 14.70
CA ALA A 88 -6.60 12.02 15.50
C ALA A 88 -6.53 13.22 16.46
N ARG A 89 -5.43 13.35 17.21
CA ARG A 89 -5.23 14.51 18.10
C ARG A 89 -5.19 15.83 17.34
N SER A 90 -4.58 15.86 16.15
CA SER A 90 -4.54 17.06 15.31
C SER A 90 -5.95 17.47 14.86
N LEU A 91 -6.76 16.51 14.43
CA LEU A 91 -8.16 16.73 14.06
C LEU A 91 -8.99 17.28 15.23
N GLU A 92 -8.86 16.69 16.41
CA GLU A 92 -9.56 17.13 17.62
C GLU A 92 -9.12 18.53 18.06
N ALA A 93 -7.82 18.84 17.99
CA ALA A 93 -7.30 20.17 18.28
C ALA A 93 -7.84 21.24 17.31
N ALA A 94 -8.19 20.85 16.08
CA ALA A 94 -8.85 21.71 15.10
C ALA A 94 -10.39 21.79 15.29
N GLY A 95 -10.94 21.18 16.36
CA GLY A 95 -12.37 21.16 16.67
C GLY A 95 -13.17 20.03 16.02
N GLY A 96 -12.50 19.10 15.33
CA GLY A 96 -13.11 17.88 14.82
C GLY A 96 -13.47 16.89 15.93
N LYS A 97 -14.29 15.88 15.59
CA LYS A 97 -14.70 14.82 16.53
C LYS A 97 -14.42 13.46 15.93
N VAL A 98 -13.88 12.56 16.73
CA VAL A 98 -13.73 11.14 16.40
C VAL A 98 -14.80 10.35 17.12
N VAL A 99 -15.70 9.73 16.37
CA VAL A 99 -16.75 8.85 16.90
C VAL A 99 -16.36 7.41 16.61
N LEU A 100 -16.12 6.63 17.66
CA LEU A 100 -15.77 5.20 17.55
C LEU A 100 -16.99 4.34 17.86
N GLY A 101 -16.96 3.08 17.43
CA GLY A 101 -18.07 2.15 17.66
C GLY A 101 -19.36 2.53 16.94
N ALA A 102 -19.26 3.33 15.87
CA ALA A 102 -20.39 3.82 15.09
C ALA A 102 -20.26 3.37 13.62
N PRO A 103 -20.51 2.07 13.31
CA PRO A 103 -20.50 1.59 11.94
C PRO A 103 -21.52 2.37 11.09
N VAL A 104 -21.07 2.87 9.94
CA VAL A 104 -21.96 3.56 9.00
C VAL A 104 -22.78 2.52 8.25
N ARG A 105 -24.10 2.65 8.30
CA ARG A 105 -25.05 1.79 7.58
C ARG A 105 -25.22 2.23 6.13
N ARG A 106 -25.32 3.55 5.90
CA ARG A 106 -25.46 4.13 4.56
C ARG A 106 -25.05 5.59 4.49
N ILE A 107 -24.72 6.04 3.30
CA ILE A 107 -24.59 7.44 2.93
C ILE A 107 -25.98 7.94 2.52
N LEU A 108 -26.39 9.08 3.08
CA LEU A 108 -27.67 9.71 2.74
C LEU A 108 -27.51 10.45 1.41
N VAL A 109 -28.30 10.08 0.40
CA VAL A 109 -28.25 10.70 -0.93
C VAL A 109 -29.62 11.23 -1.32
N LYS A 110 -29.68 12.51 -1.73
CA LYS A 110 -30.90 13.15 -2.21
C LYS A 110 -30.61 13.94 -3.48
N GLY A 111 -31.40 13.72 -4.53
CA GLY A 111 -31.20 14.39 -5.82
C GLY A 111 -29.81 14.18 -6.42
N GLY A 112 -29.17 13.04 -6.14
CA GLY A 112 -27.80 12.75 -6.59
C GLY A 112 -26.69 13.41 -5.77
N VAL A 113 -27.01 14.04 -4.64
CA VAL A 113 -26.05 14.72 -3.77
C VAL A 113 -26.01 14.03 -2.40
N ALA A 114 -24.81 13.82 -1.86
CA ALA A 114 -24.65 13.29 -0.51
C ALA A 114 -25.02 14.37 0.53
N GLU A 115 -25.82 14.00 1.53
CA GLU A 115 -26.30 14.89 2.60
C GLU A 115 -25.81 14.49 3.99
N GLY A 116 -25.04 13.40 4.09
CA GLY A 116 -24.53 12.89 5.36
C GLY A 116 -24.44 11.37 5.40
N VAL A 117 -24.43 10.82 6.61
CA VAL A 117 -24.39 9.38 6.87
C VAL A 117 -25.38 8.99 7.95
N GLU A 118 -25.85 7.75 7.90
CA GLU A 118 -26.65 7.11 8.95
C GLU A 118 -25.89 5.88 9.46
N THR A 119 -25.76 5.77 10.78
CA THR A 119 -25.09 4.66 11.45
C THR A 119 -26.05 3.49 11.68
N GLU A 120 -25.52 2.31 12.02
CA GLU A 120 -26.34 1.10 12.24
C GLU A 120 -27.35 1.23 13.37
N ASP A 121 -27.07 2.06 14.38
CA ASP A 121 -27.98 2.40 15.48
C ASP A 121 -29.01 3.49 15.12
N GLY A 122 -29.02 3.96 13.86
CA GLY A 122 -29.98 4.93 13.33
C GLY A 122 -29.62 6.39 13.58
N VAL A 123 -28.46 6.69 14.19
CA VAL A 123 -28.00 8.07 14.36
C VAL A 123 -27.63 8.66 12.99
N ARG A 124 -28.03 9.92 12.75
CA ARG A 124 -27.76 10.63 11.49
C ARG A 124 -26.80 11.78 11.71
N TYR A 125 -25.75 11.81 10.91
CA TYR A 125 -24.78 12.90 10.84
C TYR A 125 -24.93 13.59 9.49
N THR A 126 -25.51 14.79 9.47
CA THR A 126 -25.68 15.57 8.24
C THR A 126 -24.42 16.37 7.92
N ALA A 127 -23.99 16.37 6.67
CA ALA A 127 -22.85 17.15 6.20
C ALA A 127 -23.00 17.49 4.71
N PRO A 128 -22.48 18.65 4.26
CA PRO A 128 -22.49 19.01 2.84
C PRO A 128 -21.53 18.18 2.00
N LEU A 129 -20.56 17.50 2.63
CA LEU A 129 -19.56 16.66 2.00
C LEU A 129 -19.34 15.41 2.84
N VAL A 130 -19.19 14.27 2.17
CA VAL A 130 -18.84 12.98 2.77
C VAL A 130 -17.56 12.49 2.11
N ILE A 131 -16.54 12.23 2.92
CA ILE A 131 -15.28 11.62 2.47
C ILE A 131 -15.27 10.18 2.98
N SER A 132 -15.35 9.21 2.07
CA SER A 132 -15.24 7.79 2.44
C SER A 132 -13.80 7.31 2.34
N ASN A 133 -13.34 6.68 3.42
CA ASN A 133 -12.06 5.94 3.46
C ASN A 133 -12.30 4.42 3.54
N ALA A 134 -13.53 3.95 3.32
CA ALA A 134 -13.83 2.52 3.27
C ALA A 134 -13.39 1.91 1.94
N HIS A 135 -13.37 0.57 1.87
CA HIS A 135 -13.10 -0.15 0.62
C HIS A 135 -14.03 0.34 -0.51
N VAL A 136 -13.55 0.33 -1.76
CA VAL A 136 -14.30 0.90 -2.90
C VAL A 136 -15.66 0.22 -3.09
N TRP A 137 -15.72 -1.09 -2.94
CA TRP A 137 -16.99 -1.84 -2.99
C TRP A 137 -17.91 -1.46 -1.83
N THR A 138 -17.38 -1.39 -0.61
CA THR A 138 -18.16 -0.97 0.55
C THR A 138 -18.72 0.43 0.37
N THR A 139 -17.90 1.37 -0.09
CA THR A 139 -18.36 2.75 -0.32
C THR A 139 -19.45 2.80 -1.39
N LEU A 140 -19.21 2.21 -2.56
CA LEU A 140 -20.05 2.43 -3.74
C LEU A 140 -21.25 1.49 -3.79
N LEU A 141 -21.07 0.21 -3.48
CA LEU A 141 -22.12 -0.80 -3.60
C LEU A 141 -22.96 -0.90 -2.31
N ASP A 142 -22.31 -0.81 -1.14
CA ASP A 142 -23.01 -1.02 0.14
C ASP A 142 -23.52 0.30 0.74
N LEU A 143 -22.64 1.30 0.90
CA LEU A 143 -22.95 2.54 1.62
C LEU A 143 -23.71 3.55 0.74
N VAL A 144 -23.28 3.77 -0.50
CA VAL A 144 -24.01 4.63 -1.45
C VAL A 144 -25.24 3.91 -2.00
N GLY A 145 -25.11 2.62 -2.35
CA GLY A 145 -26.18 1.82 -2.96
C GLY A 145 -26.23 1.95 -4.48
N ASP A 146 -26.44 0.82 -5.16
CA ASP A 146 -26.52 0.71 -6.62
C ASP A 146 -27.56 1.66 -7.24
N GLU A 147 -28.68 1.90 -6.54
CA GLU A 147 -29.78 2.74 -6.98
C GLU A 147 -29.40 4.22 -7.14
N HIS A 148 -28.31 4.64 -6.49
CA HIS A 148 -27.78 6.00 -6.55
C HIS A 148 -26.65 6.14 -7.59
N LEU A 149 -26.31 5.06 -8.31
CA LEU A 149 -25.23 5.01 -9.27
C LEU A 149 -25.74 4.74 -10.70
N ALA A 150 -25.01 5.24 -11.69
CA ALA A 150 -25.30 4.91 -13.08
C ALA A 150 -25.09 3.40 -13.32
N PRO A 151 -25.99 2.68 -14.03
CA PRO A 151 -25.88 1.22 -14.20
C PRO A 151 -24.54 0.75 -14.78
N GLY A 152 -24.01 1.48 -15.78
CA GLY A 152 -22.71 1.17 -16.37
C GLY A 152 -21.52 1.41 -15.42
N PHE A 153 -21.70 2.25 -14.38
CA PHE A 153 -20.68 2.47 -13.36
C PHE A 153 -20.66 1.36 -12.31
N VAL A 154 -21.84 0.89 -11.86
CA VAL A 154 -21.95 -0.26 -10.95
C VAL A 154 -21.21 -1.47 -11.50
N GLN A 155 -21.39 -1.78 -12.78
CA GLN A 155 -20.69 -2.90 -13.41
C GLN A 155 -19.17 -2.70 -13.44
N ARG A 156 -18.68 -1.47 -13.69
CA ARG A 156 -17.24 -1.18 -13.64
C ARG A 156 -16.67 -1.37 -12.24
N VAL A 157 -17.40 -0.96 -11.20
CA VAL A 157 -16.99 -1.12 -9.81
C VAL A 157 -16.91 -2.61 -9.45
N ARG A 158 -17.93 -3.40 -9.82
CA ARG A 158 -17.93 -4.86 -9.61
C ARG A 158 -16.79 -5.58 -10.32
N ASN A 159 -16.33 -5.05 -11.45
CA ASN A 159 -15.22 -5.61 -12.21
C ASN A 159 -13.82 -5.21 -11.67
N ILE A 160 -13.74 -4.39 -10.62
CA ILE A 160 -12.45 -4.06 -9.99
C ILE A 160 -11.83 -5.34 -9.43
N ARG A 161 -10.62 -5.69 -9.90
CA ARG A 161 -9.87 -6.81 -9.34
C ARG A 161 -9.26 -6.38 -8.01
N VAL A 162 -9.85 -6.84 -6.91
CA VAL A 162 -9.29 -6.65 -5.57
C VAL A 162 -8.17 -7.66 -5.37
N GLY A 163 -6.96 -7.18 -5.18
CA GLY A 163 -5.81 -8.01 -4.88
C GLY A 163 -5.87 -8.57 -3.45
N ASN A 164 -5.20 -9.71 -3.26
CA ASN A 164 -4.92 -10.31 -1.97
C ASN A 164 -3.87 -9.45 -1.24
N GLY A 165 -4.34 -8.39 -0.58
CA GLY A 165 -3.52 -7.50 0.22
C GLY A 165 -3.00 -8.20 1.47
N PHE A 166 -1.69 -8.39 1.52
CA PHE A 166 -0.87 -8.86 2.64
C PHE A 166 -0.93 -10.35 2.99
N GLY A 167 0.26 -10.90 3.22
CA GLY A 167 0.47 -12.25 3.70
C GLY A 167 0.20 -12.41 5.20
N MET A 168 0.40 -13.63 5.70
CA MET A 168 0.27 -13.96 7.12
C MET A 168 1.34 -13.24 7.94
N THR A 169 0.93 -12.57 9.03
CA THR A 169 1.86 -12.01 10.02
C THR A 169 2.01 -12.97 11.20
N VAL A 170 3.24 -13.43 11.45
CA VAL A 170 3.59 -14.18 12.66
C VAL A 170 4.41 -13.28 13.58
N ARG A 171 3.99 -13.15 14.84
CA ARG A 171 4.73 -12.40 15.87
C ARG A 171 5.26 -13.39 16.89
N CYS A 172 6.58 -13.49 16.99
CA CYS A 172 7.25 -14.34 17.96
C CYS A 172 8.00 -13.48 18.96
N ALA A 173 7.89 -13.81 20.25
CA ALA A 173 8.85 -13.37 21.26
C ALA A 173 10.03 -14.35 21.26
N ALA A 174 11.25 -13.83 21.33
CA ALA A 174 12.47 -14.64 21.37
C ALA A 174 13.28 -14.29 22.62
N GLU A 175 13.96 -15.29 23.18
CA GLU A 175 14.84 -15.13 24.36
C GLU A 175 16.26 -14.70 23.96
N GLU A 176 16.64 -14.95 22.70
CA GLU A 176 17.95 -14.64 22.15
C GLU A 176 17.85 -14.02 20.75
N LEU A 177 18.93 -13.37 20.32
CA LEU A 177 19.02 -12.79 18.98
C LEU A 177 19.20 -13.90 17.94
N PRO A 178 18.56 -13.80 16.75
CA PRO A 178 18.73 -14.77 15.70
C PRO A 178 20.18 -14.76 15.17
N ASP A 179 20.73 -15.94 14.91
CA ASP A 179 22.04 -16.08 14.30
C ASP A 179 21.92 -16.46 12.82
N TYR A 180 22.31 -15.53 11.94
CA TYR A 180 22.13 -15.71 10.50
C TYR A 180 23.34 -16.40 9.89
N ALA A 181 23.13 -17.46 9.12
CA ALA A 181 24.22 -18.21 8.47
C ALA A 181 25.12 -17.35 7.57
N GLY A 182 24.56 -16.33 6.91
CA GLY A 182 25.31 -15.39 6.06
C GLY A 182 25.99 -14.24 6.82
N ALA A 183 25.72 -14.09 8.12
CA ALA A 183 26.26 -13.04 8.97
C ALA A 183 26.25 -13.50 10.45
N PRO A 184 27.07 -14.49 10.82
CA PRO A 184 27.07 -15.05 12.15
C PRO A 184 27.54 -14.01 13.17
N SER A 185 26.75 -13.87 14.23
CA SER A 185 26.88 -12.91 15.32
C SER A 185 27.25 -13.58 16.65
N GLY A 186 27.06 -14.90 16.76
CA GLY A 186 27.31 -15.66 17.99
C GLY A 186 26.49 -15.13 19.18
N GLY A 187 25.25 -14.71 18.92
CA GLY A 187 24.31 -14.18 19.92
C GLY A 187 24.61 -12.74 20.37
N ARG A 188 25.57 -12.05 19.75
CA ARG A 188 25.88 -10.64 20.05
C ARG A 188 25.12 -9.70 19.12
N PRO A 189 24.78 -8.47 19.55
CA PRO A 189 24.22 -7.47 18.65
C PRO A 189 25.09 -7.25 17.39
N HIS A 190 24.48 -7.30 16.22
CA HIS A 190 25.12 -7.15 14.91
C HIS A 190 24.25 -6.32 13.97
N GLU A 191 24.84 -5.71 12.94
CA GLU A 191 24.11 -4.87 11.97
C GLU A 191 22.97 -5.61 11.26
N SER A 192 23.10 -6.93 11.09
CA SER A 192 22.05 -7.80 10.51
C SER A 192 20.77 -7.86 11.37
N HIS A 193 20.83 -7.50 12.65
CA HIS A 193 19.64 -7.40 13.51
C HIS A 193 18.86 -6.09 13.31
N HIS A 194 19.43 -5.13 12.60
CA HIS A 194 18.86 -3.80 12.36
C HIS A 194 18.32 -3.68 10.93
N GLY A 195 17.38 -4.54 10.54
CA GLY A 195 16.80 -4.47 9.20
C GLY A 195 15.73 -5.50 8.92
N LEU A 196 15.05 -5.31 7.80
CA LEU A 196 14.18 -6.34 7.26
C LEU A 196 15.05 -7.49 6.75
N GLN A 197 14.79 -8.70 7.25
CA GLN A 197 15.45 -9.92 6.81
C GLN A 197 14.52 -10.71 5.89
N MET A 198 15.08 -11.19 4.79
CA MET A 198 14.34 -11.94 3.79
C MET A 198 14.49 -13.43 4.02
N LEU A 199 13.36 -14.09 4.26
CA LEU A 199 13.24 -15.56 4.27
C LEU A 199 12.75 -16.08 2.92
N CYS A 200 13.07 -15.38 1.82
CA CYS A 200 12.73 -15.75 0.45
C CYS A 200 14.03 -15.95 -0.35
N PRO A 201 14.53 -17.19 -0.50
CA PRO A 201 15.85 -17.44 -1.07
C PRO A 201 15.90 -17.29 -2.60
N SER A 202 14.75 -17.29 -3.29
CA SER A 202 14.71 -17.20 -4.75
C SER A 202 13.36 -16.70 -5.29
N VAL A 203 13.34 -16.22 -6.53
CA VAL A 203 12.09 -15.89 -7.25
C VAL A 203 11.18 -17.12 -7.40
N GLY A 204 11.77 -18.31 -7.57
CA GLY A 204 11.01 -19.56 -7.61
C GLY A 204 10.28 -19.84 -6.31
N TYR A 205 10.90 -19.55 -5.16
CA TYR A 205 10.24 -19.65 -3.85
C TYR A 205 9.03 -18.71 -3.77
N LEU A 206 9.18 -17.45 -4.20
CA LEU A 206 8.10 -16.47 -4.22
C LEU A 206 6.89 -16.92 -5.07
N ARG A 207 7.15 -17.54 -6.22
CA ARG A 207 6.09 -18.00 -7.15
C ARG A 207 5.31 -19.23 -6.65
N ASN A 208 5.91 -20.02 -5.76
CA ASN A 208 5.34 -21.26 -5.25
C ASN A 208 4.71 -21.11 -3.85
N ALA A 209 4.77 -19.91 -3.27
CA ALA A 209 4.28 -19.59 -1.94
C ALA A 209 2.78 -19.25 -1.90
#